data_AF-A0A3D0RUJ3-F1
#
_entry.id   AF-A0A3D0RUJ3-F1
#
_cell.length_a   1.000
_cell.length_b   1.000
_cell.length_c   1.000
_cell.angle_alpha   90.00
_cell.angle_beta   90.00
_cell.angle_gamma   90.00
#
_symmetry.space_group_name_H-M   'P 1'
#
loop_
_entity.id
_entity.type
_entity.pdbx_description
1 polymer ?
#
loop_
_entity_poly.entity_id
_entity_poly.type
_entity_poly.pdbx_seq_one_letter_code
_entity_poly.pdbx_strand_id
1 'polypeptide(L)'
;LLTIDNTDGALPIEYSEVTISRTMFRSGGSEYAINGTPCRLLDVQELLSDSGIGREMHVIVGQGQLDSILHATPEDRRGFIEEAAGVLKHRKRKEKAL
;
A
#
# COMPACT_ATOMS: atom_id res chain seq x y z
N LEU A 1 -15.10 -6.14 -2.73
CA LEU A 1 -14.85 -5.97 -1.28
C LEU A 1 -13.59 -6.76 -0.97
N LEU A 2 -12.70 -6.21 -0.16
CA LEU A 2 -11.52 -6.90 0.36
C LEU A 2 -11.74 -7.07 1.87
N THR A 3 -11.68 -8.29 2.37
CA THR A 3 -11.82 -8.58 3.81
C THR A 3 -10.52 -9.19 4.30
N ILE A 4 -9.99 -8.64 5.39
CA ILE A 4 -8.70 -9.00 5.99
C ILE A 4 -8.98 -9.48 7.42
N ASP A 5 -8.45 -10.64 7.77
CA ASP A 5 -8.36 -11.09 9.15
C ASP A 5 -7.28 -10.25 9.86
N ASN A 6 -7.67 -9.57 10.94
CA ASN A 6 -6.82 -8.69 11.74
C ASN A 6 -6.72 -9.19 13.19
N THR A 7 -6.87 -10.49 13.42
CA THR A 7 -6.71 -11.10 14.75
C THR A 7 -5.31 -10.95 15.33
N ASP A 8 -4.30 -10.74 14.48
CA ASP A 8 -2.92 -10.45 14.87
C ASP A 8 -2.65 -8.96 15.18
N GLY A 9 -3.62 -8.08 14.92
CA GLY A 9 -3.52 -6.64 15.14
C GLY A 9 -2.54 -5.93 14.20
N ALA A 10 -2.25 -6.48 13.03
CA ALA A 10 -1.36 -5.87 12.05
C ALA A 10 -1.90 -4.54 11.49
N LEU A 11 -3.21 -4.39 11.38
CA LEU A 11 -3.88 -3.13 11.04
C LEU A 11 -4.14 -2.33 12.33
N PRO A 12 -3.81 -1.02 12.36
CA PRO A 12 -3.97 -0.16 13.53
C PRO A 12 -5.44 0.25 13.78
N ILE A 13 -6.33 -0.74 13.90
CA ILE A 13 -7.76 -0.61 14.08
C ILE A 13 -8.26 -1.70 15.04
N GLU A 14 -9.16 -1.36 15.96
CA GLU A 14 -9.75 -2.30 16.94
C GLU A 14 -10.87 -3.16 16.36
N TYR A 15 -10.61 -3.84 15.23
CA TYR A 15 -11.49 -4.86 14.68
C TYR A 15 -10.67 -6.11 14.36
N SER A 16 -11.20 -7.28 14.71
CA SER A 16 -10.60 -8.57 14.36
C SER A 16 -10.81 -8.94 12.88
N GLU A 17 -11.72 -8.28 12.20
CA GLU A 17 -11.96 -8.42 10.76
C GLU A 17 -12.16 -7.02 10.15
N VAL A 18 -11.42 -6.73 9.08
CA VAL A 18 -11.45 -5.43 8.41
C VAL A 18 -11.87 -5.61 6.95
N THR A 19 -13.01 -5.05 6.58
CA THR A 19 -13.54 -5.00 5.22
C THR A 19 -13.32 -3.63 4.59
N ILE A 20 -12.55 -3.58 3.51
CA ILE A 20 -12.34 -2.40 2.69
C ILE A 20 -13.21 -2.51 1.43
N SER A 21 -13.99 -1.47 1.16
CA SER A 21 -14.82 -1.36 -0.03
C SER A 21 -14.40 -0.17 -0.90
N ARG A 22 -14.53 -0.36 -2.21
CA ARG A 22 -14.43 0.72 -3.20
C ARG A 22 -15.63 0.61 -4.15
N THR A 23 -16.42 1.67 -4.22
CA THR A 23 -17.56 1.79 -5.15
C THR A 23 -17.17 2.79 -6.23
N MET A 24 -17.19 2.36 -7.49
CA MET A 24 -16.88 3.22 -8.62
C MET A 24 -18.17 3.65 -9.32
N PHE A 25 -18.30 4.95 -9.58
CA PHE A 25 -19.44 5.53 -10.28
C PHE A 25 -19.10 5.76 -11.74
N ARG A 26 -20.10 5.61 -12.62
CA ARG A 26 -19.93 5.88 -14.07
C ARG A 26 -19.54 7.33 -14.37
N SER A 27 -19.84 8.26 -13.46
CA SER A 27 -19.43 9.67 -13.53
C SER A 27 -17.94 9.89 -13.24
N GLY A 28 -17.17 8.85 -12.90
CA GLY A 28 -15.74 8.91 -12.61
C GLY A 28 -15.40 9.04 -11.11
N GLY A 29 -16.41 9.19 -10.25
CA GLY A 29 -16.23 9.21 -8.80
C GLY A 29 -15.86 7.84 -8.23
N SER A 30 -15.20 7.83 -7.08
CA SER A 30 -15.01 6.63 -6.26
C SER A 30 -15.32 6.95 -4.80
N GLU A 31 -16.09 6.08 -4.16
CA GLU A 31 -16.31 6.08 -2.71
C GLU A 31 -15.56 4.92 -2.08
N TYR A 32 -15.07 5.14 -0.86
CA TYR A 32 -14.35 4.14 -0.09
C TYR A 32 -15.02 3.98 1.27
N ALA A 33 -15.02 2.77 1.80
CA ALA A 33 -15.44 2.52 3.18
C ALA A 33 -14.56 1.47 3.86
N ILE A 34 -14.35 1.65 5.16
CA ILE A 34 -13.72 0.67 6.06
C ILE A 34 -14.80 0.20 7.03
N ASN A 35 -15.08 -1.09 7.07
CA ASN A 35 -16.16 -1.69 7.87
C ASN A 35 -17.52 -0.99 7.67
N GLY A 36 -17.81 -0.57 6.44
CA GLY A 36 -19.04 0.15 6.09
C GLY A 36 -19.07 1.64 6.45
N THR A 37 -18.04 2.15 7.13
CA THR A 37 -17.91 3.59 7.44
C THR A 37 -17.25 4.31 6.26
N PRO A 38 -17.91 5.32 5.65
CA PRO A 38 -17.31 6.10 4.56
C PRO A 38 -16.00 6.77 4.97
N CYS A 39 -15.00 6.68 4.10
CA CYS A 39 -13.67 7.26 4.32
C CYS A 39 -13.07 7.76 3.00
N ARG A 40 -11.94 8.46 3.08
CA ARG A 40 -11.19 8.92 1.92
C ARG A 40 -10.23 7.84 1.45
N LEU A 41 -9.85 7.90 0.17
CA LEU A 41 -8.76 7.07 -0.36
C LEU A 41 -7.48 7.19 0.49
N LEU A 42 -7.19 8.40 1.00
CA LEU A 42 -6.02 8.63 1.85
C LEU A 42 -6.06 7.79 3.13
N ASP A 43 -7.22 7.68 3.77
CA ASP A 43 -7.36 6.95 5.04
C ASP A 43 -7.13 5.43 4.82
N VAL A 44 -7.61 4.90 3.68
CA VAL A 44 -7.31 3.51 3.26
C VAL A 44 -5.82 3.33 2.96
N GLN A 45 -5.18 4.30 2.32
CA GLN A 45 -3.75 4.23 1.99
C GLN A 45 -2.87 4.28 3.24
N GLU A 46 -3.21 5.13 4.22
CA GLU A 46 -2.49 5.22 5.49
C GLU A 46 -2.65 3.93 6.30
N LEU A 47 -3.87 3.41 6.43
CA LEU A 47 -4.14 2.14 7.12
C LEU A 47 -3.32 0.97 6.55
N LEU A 48 -3.31 0.86 5.22
CA LEU A 48 -2.55 -0.19 4.54
C LEU A 48 -1.04 0.05 4.59
N SER A 49 -0.58 1.30 4.57
CA SER A 49 0.84 1.62 4.73
C SER A 49 1.36 1.29 6.12
N ASP A 50 0.59 1.60 7.16
CA ASP A 50 0.99 1.37 8.56
C ASP A 50 1.06 -0.12 8.92
N SER A 51 0.23 -0.94 8.27
CA SER A 51 0.27 -2.41 8.37
C SER A 51 1.34 -3.07 7.48
N GLY A 52 2.09 -2.29 6.70
CA GLY A 52 3.09 -2.81 5.77
C GLY A 52 2.53 -3.35 4.45
N ILE A 53 1.21 -3.20 4.22
CA ILE A 53 0.51 -3.52 2.96
C ILE A 53 0.47 -2.26 2.07
N GLY A 54 1.60 -1.57 1.95
CA GLY A 54 1.70 -0.29 1.24
C GLY A 54 2.17 -0.41 -0.21
N ARG A 55 2.08 0.71 -0.95
CA ARG A 55 2.54 0.86 -2.35
C ARG A 55 4.03 0.55 -2.58
N GLU A 56 4.80 0.47 -1.48
CA GLU A 56 6.25 0.25 -1.46
C GLU A 56 6.65 -1.17 -1.00
N MET A 57 5.67 -2.06 -0.84
CA MET A 57 5.91 -3.44 -0.42
C MET A 57 5.44 -4.38 -1.54
N HIS A 58 6.29 -5.35 -1.88
CA HIS A 58 6.13 -6.37 -2.93
C HIS A 58 4.95 -7.35 -2.69
N VAL A 59 3.90 -6.92 -1.99
CA VAL A 59 2.71 -7.71 -1.64
C VAL A 59 1.89 -8.05 -2.88
N ILE A 60 2.01 -7.25 -3.95
CA ILE A 60 1.38 -7.53 -5.24
C ILE A 60 2.49 -7.74 -6.27
N VAL A 61 2.70 -9.00 -6.65
CA VAL A 61 3.60 -9.36 -7.76
C VAL A 61 2.76 -9.46 -9.03
N GLY A 62 2.84 -8.43 -9.87
CA GLY A 62 2.16 -8.39 -11.16
C GLY A 62 2.85 -9.27 -12.21
N GLN A 63 2.10 -9.71 -13.21
CA GLN A 63 2.68 -10.41 -14.36
C GLN A 63 3.67 -9.49 -15.09
N GLY A 64 4.88 -9.98 -15.37
CA GLY A 64 5.96 -9.20 -15.99
C GLY A 64 6.82 -8.37 -15.02
N GLN A 65 6.48 -8.32 -13.74
CA GLN A 65 7.31 -7.64 -12.74
C GLN A 65 8.64 -8.36 -12.48
N LEU A 66 8.68 -9.68 -12.68
CA LEU A 66 9.94 -10.43 -12.64
C LEU A 66 10.84 -10.08 -13.83
N ASP A 67 10.26 -9.96 -15.03
CA ASP A 67 11.01 -9.60 -16.24
C ASP A 67 11.59 -8.19 -16.14
N SER A 68 10.87 -7.25 -15.53
CA SER A 68 11.39 -5.89 -15.32
C SER A 68 12.57 -5.86 -14.35
N ILE A 69 12.56 -6.68 -13.29
CA ILE A 69 13.70 -6.81 -12.36
C ILE A 69 14.92 -7.46 -13.04
N LEU A 70 14.67 -8.46 -13.90
CA LEU A 70 15.73 -9.16 -14.62
C LEU A 70 16.44 -8.25 -15.64
N HIS A 71 15.69 -7.37 -16.30
CA HIS A 71 16.22 -6.43 -17.31
C HIS A 71 16.53 -5.02 -16.77
N ALA A 72 16.40 -4.80 -15.45
CA ALA A 72 16.63 -3.52 -14.82
C ALA A 72 18.07 -3.03 -14.99
N THR A 73 18.23 -1.72 -15.24
CA THR A 73 19.54 -1.05 -15.20
C THR A 73 20.13 -1.08 -13.78
N PRO A 74 21.45 -0.87 -13.61
CA PRO A 74 22.04 -0.76 -12.28
C PRO A 74 21.39 0.31 -11.39
N GLU A 75 20.96 1.44 -11.96
CA GLU A 75 20.22 2.47 -11.22
C GLU A 75 18.85 1.97 -10.75
N ASP A 76 18.07 1.32 -11.63
CA ASP A 76 16.74 0.79 -11.29
C ASP A 76 16.83 -0.33 -10.26
N ARG A 77 17.81 -1.24 -10.43
CA ARG A 77 18.07 -2.35 -9.49
C ARG A 77 18.41 -1.85 -8.10
N ARG A 78 19.16 -0.75 -8.00
CA ARG A 78 19.44 -0.10 -6.72
C ARG A 78 18.16 0.42 -6.07
N GLY A 79 17.24 0.99 -6.85
CA GLY A 79 15.92 1.41 -6.37
C GLY A 79 15.14 0.27 -5.71
N PHE A 80 15.06 -0.90 -6.37
CA PHE A 80 14.40 -2.08 -5.81
C PHE A 80 15.05 -2.58 -4.52
N ILE A 81 16.38 -2.54 -4.42
CA ILE A 81 17.11 -2.95 -3.21
C ILE A 81 16.87 -1.96 -2.06
N GLU A 82 16.89 -0.65 -2.33
CA GLU A 82 16.60 0.39 -1.34
C GLU A 82 15.14 0.32 -0.84
N GLU A 83 14.21 -0.08 -1.70
CA GLU A 83 12.81 -0.35 -1.35
C GLU A 83 12.67 -1.56 -0.45
N ALA A 84 13.25 -2.71 -0.83
CA ALA A 84 13.25 -3.93 -0.03
C ALA A 84 13.95 -3.75 1.34
N ALA A 85 14.97 -2.89 1.41
CA ALA A 85 15.66 -2.55 2.65
C ALA A 85 14.88 -1.55 3.53
N GLY A 86 13.73 -1.05 3.08
CA GLY A 86 12.87 -0.14 3.83
C GLY A 86 13.50 1.24 4.10
N VAL A 87 14.51 1.64 3.31
CA VAL A 87 15.23 2.91 3.49
C VAL A 87 14.50 4.10 2.85
N LEU A 88 13.57 3.83 1.93
CA LEU A 88 12.78 4.85 1.22
C LEU A 88 11.96 5.75 2.16
N LYS A 89 11.35 5.18 3.22
CA LYS A 89 10.61 5.96 4.22
C LYS A 89 11.50 6.99 4.93
N HIS A 90 12.76 6.66 5.16
CA HIS A 90 13.74 7.57 5.76
C HIS A 90 14.21 8.63 4.76
N ARG A 91 14.36 8.26 3.48
CA ARG A 91 14.74 9.20 2.41
C ARG A 91 13.65 10.24 2.14
N LYS A 92 12.39 9.83 2.01
CA LYS A 92 11.24 10.76 1.84
C LYS A 92 11.09 11.72 3.02
N ARG A 93 11.34 11.27 4.25
CA ARG A 93 11.36 12.14 5.43
C ARG A 93 12.50 13.16 5.38
N LYS A 94 13.67 12.77 4.86
CA LYS A 94 14.83 13.65 4.70
C LYS A 94 14.62 14.70 3.60
N GLU A 95 14.05 14.33 2.46
CA GLU A 95 13.71 15.28 1.37
C GLU A 95 12.62 16.28 1.77
N LYS A 96 11.64 15.88 2.59
CA LYS A 96 10.62 16.80 3.12
C LYS A 96 11.16 17.84 4.12
N ALA A 97 12.34 17.59 4.69
CA ALA A 97 12.97 18.46 5.69
C ALA A 97 14.02 19.41 5.09
N LEU A 98 14.32 19.28 3.79
CA LEU A 98 15.19 20.13 2.99
C LEU A 98 14.35 21.05 2.10
#